data_AF-A0A3P8UMV0-F1
#
_entry.id   AF-A0A3P8UMV0-F1
#
_cell.length_a   1.000
_cell.length_b   1.000
_cell.length_c   1.000
_cell.angle_alpha   90.00
_cell.angle_beta   90.00
_cell.angle_gamma   90.00
#
_symmetry.space_group_name_H-M   'P 1'
#
loop_
_entity.id
_entity.type
_entity.pdbx_description
1 polymer ?
#
loop_
_entity_poly.entity_id
_entity_poly.type
_entity_poly.pdbx_seq_one_letter_code
_entity_poly.pdbx_strand_id
1 'polypeptide(L)'
;MLYLVVWFFSHQTQTTCWDHPKMTELYQSLGDLNNVRFSAYRTAMKIRRLQKALCLDLLDLHVAQNTFEQHKLTNNQQLLSVSDVINCLTSIYDGLEQEHKDLVNVPLCVDMSLNWLLNVYDTGRSGKIRVLSMKIGLLSLSKGHLEEKYKYLFSQVASSGDTCDQRQLGLLLHEAIQIPRHRKAFSNCVSPRTPAPLLKIMQKAKLRVALASFHFLNDTVMPFNMRKYHSYSRH
;
A
#
# COMPACT_ATOMS: atom_id res chain seq x y z
N MET A 1 15.48 27.71 -0.32
CA MET A 1 15.48 26.68 -1.39
C MET A 1 16.29 25.50 -0.85
N LEU A 2 15.71 24.28 -0.86
CA LEU A 2 16.28 22.95 -0.52
C LEU A 2 15.42 22.17 0.50
N TYR A 3 14.19 21.85 0.12
CA TYR A 3 13.40 20.74 0.68
C TYR A 3 12.88 19.89 -0.48
N LEU A 4 13.77 19.51 -1.39
CA LEU A 4 13.42 18.65 -2.51
C LEU A 4 14.13 17.32 -2.32
N VAL A 5 13.34 16.42 -1.72
CA VAL A 5 13.56 14.99 -1.62
C VAL A 5 14.61 14.63 -0.55
N VAL A 6 14.16 13.95 0.51
CA VAL A 6 15.01 13.48 1.60
C VAL A 6 16.10 12.58 1.02
N TRP A 7 17.35 13.01 1.11
CA TRP A 7 18.52 12.24 0.69
C TRP A 7 19.15 11.62 1.93
N PHE A 8 19.37 10.31 1.90
CA PHE A 8 20.14 9.62 2.93
C PHE A 8 21.58 9.46 2.45
N PHE A 9 22.54 9.94 3.25
CA PHE A 9 23.96 9.74 3.01
C PHE A 9 24.45 8.54 3.84
N SER A 10 24.91 7.50 3.15
CA SER A 10 25.58 6.38 3.82
C SER A 10 27.06 6.72 3.99
N HIS A 11 27.48 7.02 5.22
CA HIS A 11 28.88 7.29 5.55
C HIS A 11 29.81 6.10 5.25
N GLN A 12 29.29 4.88 5.24
CA GLN A 12 30.08 3.66 5.05
C GLN A 12 30.37 3.35 3.59
N THR A 13 29.52 3.80 2.66
CA THR A 13 29.65 3.54 1.21
C THR A 13 29.93 4.78 0.38
N GLN A 14 29.92 5.98 0.98
CA GLN A 14 30.06 7.27 0.28
C GLN A 14 29.08 7.45 -0.89
N THR A 15 27.91 6.81 -0.82
CA THR A 15 26.88 6.87 -1.85
C THR A 15 25.67 7.65 -1.35
N THR A 16 25.07 8.45 -2.24
CA THR A 16 23.79 9.11 -1.99
C THR A 16 22.65 8.19 -2.45
N CYS A 17 21.68 7.93 -1.58
CA CYS A 17 20.51 7.11 -1.91
C CYS A 17 19.20 7.82 -1.56
N TRP A 18 18.22 7.65 -2.45
CA TRP A 18 16.86 8.15 -2.25
C TRP A 18 16.08 7.32 -1.23
N ASP A 19 16.47 6.07 -1.04
CA ASP A 19 15.80 5.15 -0.14
C ASP A 19 16.44 5.19 1.25
N HIS A 20 15.59 5.24 2.28
CA HIS A 20 16.03 5.05 3.65
C HIS A 20 16.75 3.67 3.78
N PRO A 21 17.88 3.56 4.51
CA PRO A 21 18.63 2.30 4.61
C PRO A 21 17.77 1.10 5.06
N LYS A 22 16.90 1.30 6.04
CA LYS A 22 15.92 0.28 6.48
C LYS A 22 14.86 -0.07 5.41
N MET A 23 14.47 0.87 4.53
CA MET A 23 13.61 0.52 3.39
C MET A 23 14.36 -0.35 2.39
N THR A 24 15.64 -0.06 2.14
CA THR A 24 16.49 -0.88 1.27
C THR A 24 16.64 -2.30 1.81
N GLU A 25 16.94 -2.45 3.11
CA GLU A 25 17.01 -3.74 3.80
C GLU A 25 15.67 -4.49 3.75
N LEU A 26 14.56 -3.78 4.00
CA LEU A 26 13.22 -4.35 3.88
C LEU A 26 13.00 -4.90 2.47
N TYR A 27 13.27 -4.13 1.41
CA TYR A 27 13.10 -4.58 0.03
C TYR A 27 14.01 -5.75 -0.34
N GLN A 28 15.23 -5.80 0.19
CA GLN A 28 16.12 -6.96 0.03
C GLN A 28 15.51 -8.20 0.68
N SER A 29 14.99 -8.09 1.91
CA SER A 29 14.31 -9.19 2.61
C SER A 29 13.03 -9.67 1.91
N LEU A 30 12.40 -8.84 1.06
CA LEU A 30 11.29 -9.28 0.20
C LEU A 30 11.74 -10.24 -0.90
N GLY A 31 13.04 -10.34 -1.16
CA GLY A 31 13.66 -11.29 -2.09
C GLY A 31 13.44 -12.74 -1.68
N ASP A 32 13.43 -13.04 -0.38
CA ASP A 32 13.23 -14.38 0.17
C ASP A 32 11.91 -15.03 -0.28
N LEU A 33 10.91 -14.17 -0.56
CA LEU A 33 9.57 -14.58 -0.96
C LEU A 33 9.46 -14.85 -2.48
N ASN A 34 10.52 -14.67 -3.26
CA ASN A 34 10.49 -14.85 -4.72
C ASN A 34 10.15 -16.29 -5.15
N ASN A 35 10.48 -17.28 -4.31
CA ASN A 35 10.27 -18.70 -4.60
C ASN A 35 8.83 -19.18 -4.35
N VAL A 36 7.96 -18.33 -3.79
CA VAL A 36 6.54 -18.66 -3.61
C VAL A 36 5.89 -18.89 -4.97
N ARG A 37 5.38 -20.11 -5.22
CA ARG A 37 4.87 -20.56 -6.52
C ARG A 37 3.76 -19.66 -7.10
N PHE A 38 2.81 -19.28 -6.27
CA PHE A 38 1.65 -18.49 -6.71
C PHE A 38 1.93 -16.99 -6.60
N SER A 39 1.81 -16.27 -7.72
CA SER A 39 2.12 -14.82 -7.78
C SER A 39 1.25 -13.96 -6.86
N ALA A 40 -0.02 -14.30 -6.69
CA ALA A 40 -0.92 -13.61 -5.77
C ALA A 40 -0.44 -13.75 -4.31
N TYR A 41 -0.10 -14.96 -3.88
CA TYR A 41 0.42 -15.24 -2.54
C TYR A 41 1.78 -14.58 -2.29
N ARG A 42 2.67 -14.63 -3.29
CA ARG A 42 3.95 -13.94 -3.23
C ARG A 42 3.77 -12.45 -3.00
N THR A 43 2.84 -11.84 -3.74
CA THR A 43 2.50 -10.41 -3.59
C THR A 43 1.90 -10.14 -2.21
N ALA A 44 0.97 -11.00 -1.76
CA ALA A 44 0.35 -10.95 -0.43
C ALA A 44 1.39 -10.90 0.68
N MET A 45 2.30 -11.86 0.70
CA MET A 45 3.31 -12.00 1.74
C MET A 45 4.28 -10.81 1.74
N LYS A 46 4.67 -10.32 0.56
CA LYS A 46 5.51 -9.12 0.44
C LYS A 46 4.80 -7.87 0.96
N ILE A 47 3.52 -7.71 0.62
CA ILE A 47 2.67 -6.64 1.16
C ILE A 47 2.51 -6.77 2.67
N ARG A 48 2.37 -7.99 3.23
CA ARG A 48 2.31 -8.21 4.68
C ARG A 48 3.54 -7.69 5.38
N ARG A 49 4.71 -8.06 4.84
CA ARG A 49 5.99 -7.73 5.46
C ARG A 49 6.22 -6.22 5.43
N LEU A 50 5.86 -5.59 4.32
CA LEU A 50 5.83 -4.13 4.21
C LEU A 50 4.85 -3.50 5.21
N GLN A 51 3.61 -3.99 5.28
CA GLN A 51 2.57 -3.49 6.19
C GLN A 51 3.05 -3.47 7.65
N LYS A 52 3.64 -4.59 8.10
CA LYS A 52 4.20 -4.74 9.45
C LYS A 52 5.42 -3.83 9.69
N ALA A 53 6.32 -3.74 8.71
CA ALA A 53 7.49 -2.87 8.83
C ALA A 53 7.14 -1.38 8.89
N LEU A 54 5.99 -0.98 8.33
CA LEU A 54 5.45 0.36 8.41
C LEU A 54 4.48 0.56 9.60
N CYS A 55 4.24 -0.47 10.41
CA CYS A 55 3.26 -0.47 11.52
C CYS A 55 1.82 -0.12 11.10
N LEU A 56 1.49 -0.23 9.80
CA LEU A 56 0.15 0.08 9.30
C LEU A 56 -0.86 -1.03 9.64
N ASP A 57 -0.39 -2.21 10.04
CA ASP A 57 -1.24 -3.28 10.57
C ASP A 57 -1.81 -2.97 11.96
N LEU A 58 -1.34 -1.90 12.61
CA LEU A 58 -1.90 -1.37 13.86
C LEU A 58 -2.92 -0.24 13.61
N LEU A 59 -2.88 0.39 12.43
CA LEU A 59 -3.71 1.55 12.12
C LEU A 59 -5.16 1.15 11.83
N ASP A 60 -6.09 1.44 12.73
CA ASP A 60 -7.51 1.22 12.47
C ASP A 60 -8.07 2.20 11.43
N LEU A 61 -9.01 1.71 10.59
CA LEU A 61 -9.62 2.49 9.51
C LEU A 61 -10.23 3.82 9.99
N HIS A 62 -10.99 3.78 11.07
CA HIS A 62 -11.65 4.95 11.64
C HIS A 62 -10.64 5.99 12.15
N VAL A 63 -9.53 5.55 12.74
CA VAL A 63 -8.45 6.44 13.19
C VAL A 63 -7.84 7.17 12.00
N ALA A 64 -7.50 6.42 10.93
CA ALA A 64 -6.95 7.01 9.72
C ALA A 64 -7.88 8.09 9.11
N GLN A 65 -9.19 7.82 9.07
CA GLN A 65 -10.17 8.76 8.55
C GLN A 65 -10.28 10.02 9.38
N ASN A 66 -10.38 9.88 10.71
CA ASN A 66 -10.44 11.03 11.60
C ASN A 66 -9.21 11.91 11.46
N THR A 67 -8.02 11.31 11.31
CA THR A 67 -6.80 12.08 11.04
C THR A 67 -6.85 12.78 9.69
N PHE A 68 -7.37 12.16 8.63
CA PHE A 68 -7.54 12.83 7.34
C PHE A 68 -8.50 14.03 7.42
N GLU A 69 -9.56 13.93 8.21
CA GLU A 69 -10.51 15.03 8.43
C GLU A 69 -9.88 16.17 9.25
N GLN A 70 -9.14 15.85 10.31
CA GLN A 70 -8.39 16.82 11.12
C GLN A 70 -7.38 17.62 10.28
N HIS A 71 -6.70 16.94 9.36
CA HIS A 71 -5.77 17.56 8.40
C HIS A 71 -6.47 18.20 7.19
N LYS A 72 -7.81 18.26 7.19
CA LYS A 72 -8.65 18.87 6.13
C LYS A 72 -8.39 18.28 4.74
N LEU A 73 -8.07 16.99 4.67
CA LEU A 73 -7.82 16.26 3.42
C LEU A 73 -9.13 15.88 2.72
N THR A 74 -9.99 16.85 2.45
CA THR A 74 -11.33 16.61 1.88
C THR A 74 -11.31 16.54 0.36
N ASN A 75 -10.48 17.35 -0.30
CA ASN A 75 -10.37 17.35 -1.76
C ASN A 75 -9.36 16.29 -2.25
N ASN A 76 -9.88 15.17 -2.75
CA ASN A 76 -9.07 14.06 -3.24
C ASN A 76 -8.18 14.38 -4.45
N GLN A 77 -8.46 15.47 -5.19
CA GLN A 77 -7.62 15.93 -6.31
C GLN A 77 -6.46 16.84 -5.88
N GLN A 78 -6.50 17.37 -4.65
CA GLN A 78 -5.47 18.25 -4.12
C GLN A 78 -4.11 17.53 -4.08
N LEU A 79 -3.06 18.27 -4.42
CA LEU A 79 -1.67 17.83 -4.27
C LEU A 79 -1.14 18.24 -2.89
N LEU A 80 -0.61 17.27 -2.15
CA LEU A 80 0.07 17.44 -0.88
C LEU A 80 1.56 17.56 -1.11
N SER A 81 2.19 18.52 -0.42
CA SER A 81 3.65 18.60 -0.34
C SER A 81 4.19 17.54 0.61
N VAL A 82 5.51 17.27 0.54
CA VAL A 82 6.19 16.38 1.50
C VAL A 82 5.90 16.78 2.95
N SER A 83 5.88 18.08 3.25
CA SER A 83 5.58 18.58 4.60
C SER A 83 4.16 18.20 5.07
N ASP A 84 3.17 18.34 4.20
CA ASP A 84 1.78 18.00 4.53
C ASP A 84 1.63 16.50 4.80
N VAL A 85 2.33 15.67 4.02
CA VAL A 85 2.34 14.21 4.21
C VAL A 85 3.02 13.85 5.52
N ILE A 86 4.17 14.45 5.84
CA ILE A 86 4.88 14.25 7.11
C ILE A 86 3.96 14.60 8.28
N ASN A 87 3.33 15.78 8.27
CA ASN A 87 2.46 16.22 9.36
C ASN A 87 1.30 15.25 9.61
N CYS A 88 0.67 14.77 8.53
CA CYS A 88 -0.41 13.80 8.64
C CYS A 88 0.09 12.43 9.15
N LEU A 89 1.23 11.93 8.65
CA LEU A 89 1.83 10.70 9.14
C LEU A 89 2.26 10.80 10.60
N THR A 90 2.84 11.93 11.02
CA THR A 90 3.22 12.17 12.42
C THR A 90 2.01 12.09 13.33
N SER A 91 0.89 12.73 12.98
CA SER A 91 -0.34 12.61 13.78
C SER A 91 -0.87 11.18 13.87
N ILE A 92 -0.77 10.40 12.79
CA ILE A 92 -1.14 8.98 12.80
C ILE A 92 -0.23 8.21 13.77
N TYR A 93 1.08 8.34 13.62
CA TYR A 93 2.05 7.55 14.39
C TYR A 93 2.16 7.98 15.85
N ASP A 94 1.96 9.25 16.18
CA ASP A 94 1.84 9.72 17.57
C ASP A 94 0.66 9.03 18.27
N GLY A 95 -0.49 8.91 17.58
CA GLY A 95 -1.64 8.17 18.10
C GLY A 95 -1.33 6.68 18.31
N LEU A 96 -0.65 6.05 17.35
CA LEU A 96 -0.27 4.64 17.45
C LEU A 96 0.79 4.39 18.54
N GLU A 97 1.73 5.29 18.75
CA GLU A 97 2.75 5.17 19.80
C GLU A 97 2.10 5.19 21.19
N GLN A 98 1.07 6.03 21.41
CA GLN A 98 0.36 6.08 22.69
C GLN A 98 -0.26 4.72 23.05
N GLU A 99 -0.79 3.98 22.07
CA GLU A 99 -1.41 2.66 22.24
C GLU A 99 -0.38 1.51 22.22
N HIS A 100 0.73 1.68 21.50
CA HIS A 100 1.70 0.63 21.19
C HIS A 100 3.16 1.08 21.35
N LYS A 101 3.51 1.64 22.53
CA LYS A 101 4.79 2.30 22.84
C LYS A 101 6.05 1.51 22.45
N ASP A 102 6.06 0.19 22.64
CA ASP A 102 7.24 -0.65 22.38
C ASP A 102 7.39 -1.05 20.91
N LEU A 103 6.35 -0.82 20.08
CA LEU A 103 6.31 -1.27 18.69
C LEU A 103 6.51 -0.14 17.68
N VAL A 104 6.16 1.10 18.06
CA VAL A 104 6.13 2.24 17.14
C VAL A 104 7.26 3.19 17.48
N ASN A 105 8.16 3.39 16.52
CA ASN A 105 9.15 4.47 16.57
C ASN A 105 8.69 5.56 15.60
N VAL A 106 8.08 6.63 16.14
CA VAL A 106 7.40 7.66 15.32
C VAL A 106 8.31 8.22 14.21
N PRO A 107 9.52 8.73 14.49
CA PRO A 107 10.37 9.29 13.44
C PRO A 107 10.67 8.30 12.31
N LEU A 108 11.01 7.06 12.67
CA LEU A 108 11.32 6.04 11.70
C LEU A 108 10.10 5.62 10.86
N CYS A 109 8.95 5.44 11.50
CA CYS A 109 7.72 5.04 10.83
C CYS A 109 7.26 6.12 9.85
N VAL A 110 7.38 7.40 10.21
CA VAL A 110 7.11 8.53 9.32
C VAL A 110 8.04 8.50 8.10
N ASP A 111 9.35 8.38 8.30
CA ASP A 111 10.33 8.36 7.20
C ASP A 111 10.14 7.18 6.25
N MET A 112 9.91 5.98 6.80
CA MET A 112 9.70 4.76 6.03
C MET A 112 8.40 4.84 5.21
N SER A 113 7.31 5.31 5.81
CA SER A 113 6.01 5.45 5.14
C SER A 113 5.99 6.58 4.12
N LEU A 114 6.65 7.70 4.40
CA LEU A 114 6.86 8.77 3.42
C LEU A 114 7.66 8.24 2.22
N ASN A 115 8.79 7.56 2.46
CA ASN A 115 9.59 7.01 1.38
C ASN A 115 8.77 6.02 0.55
N TRP A 116 8.00 5.14 1.20
CA TRP A 116 7.10 4.23 0.50
C TRP A 116 6.06 4.96 -0.36
N LEU A 117 5.35 5.95 0.19
CA LEU A 117 4.33 6.72 -0.54
C LEU A 117 4.92 7.44 -1.75
N LEU A 118 6.07 8.10 -1.60
CA LEU A 118 6.77 8.77 -2.71
C LEU A 118 7.22 7.77 -3.78
N ASN A 119 7.73 6.61 -3.35
CA ASN A 119 8.16 5.54 -4.25
C ASN A 119 7.01 4.93 -5.07
N VAL A 120 5.80 4.92 -4.53
CA VAL A 120 4.60 4.40 -5.21
C VAL A 120 3.93 5.48 -6.06
N TYR A 121 3.79 6.70 -5.55
CA TYR A 121 2.90 7.72 -6.13
C TYR A 121 3.62 8.96 -6.70
N ASP A 122 4.90 9.19 -6.39
CA ASP A 122 5.71 10.29 -6.92
C ASP A 122 6.97 9.77 -7.61
N THR A 123 6.79 8.91 -8.61
CA THR A 123 7.91 8.35 -9.39
C THR A 123 8.73 9.41 -10.14
N GLY A 124 8.14 10.57 -10.42
CA GLY A 124 8.81 11.73 -11.01
C GLY A 124 9.60 12.57 -10.00
N ARG A 125 9.58 12.21 -8.70
CA ARG A 125 10.27 12.93 -7.61
C ARG A 125 9.96 14.43 -7.59
N SER A 126 8.70 14.76 -7.83
CA SER A 126 8.19 16.14 -7.80
C SER A 126 8.05 16.69 -6.38
N GLY A 127 8.09 15.83 -5.37
CA GLY A 127 7.83 16.16 -3.97
C GLY A 127 6.34 16.38 -3.68
N LYS A 128 5.45 15.89 -4.55
CA LYS A 128 4.00 16.03 -4.40
C LYS A 128 3.27 14.72 -4.66
N ILE A 129 2.27 14.43 -3.83
CA ILE A 129 1.33 13.30 -4.03
C ILE A 129 -0.11 13.78 -3.93
N ARG A 130 -1.05 13.13 -4.61
CA ARG A 130 -2.48 13.47 -4.45
C ARG A 130 -2.99 12.98 -3.10
N VAL A 131 -3.95 13.71 -2.53
CA VAL A 131 -4.71 13.28 -1.34
C VAL A 131 -5.29 11.88 -1.55
N LEU A 132 -5.91 11.63 -2.72
CA LEU A 132 -6.48 10.32 -3.04
C LEU A 132 -5.44 9.20 -2.98
N SER A 133 -4.25 9.44 -3.53
CA SER A 133 -3.15 8.48 -3.56
C SER A 133 -2.69 8.11 -2.15
N MET A 134 -2.50 9.12 -1.29
CA MET A 134 -2.13 8.92 0.12
C MET A 134 -3.18 8.10 0.86
N LYS A 135 -4.46 8.50 0.76
CA LYS A 135 -5.57 7.80 1.43
C LYS A 135 -5.66 6.35 0.98
N ILE A 136 -5.62 6.08 -0.32
CA ILE A 136 -5.69 4.71 -0.85
C ILE A 136 -4.50 3.88 -0.37
N GLY A 137 -3.30 4.44 -0.37
CA GLY A 137 -2.10 3.76 0.14
C GLY A 137 -2.26 3.33 1.59
N LEU A 138 -2.61 4.28 2.47
CA LEU A 138 -2.73 4.04 3.91
C LEU A 138 -3.92 3.13 4.26
N LEU A 139 -5.11 3.39 3.71
CA LEU A 139 -6.32 2.59 4.00
C LEU A 139 -6.22 1.16 3.44
N SER A 140 -5.49 0.94 2.34
CA SER A 140 -5.27 -0.42 1.83
C SER A 140 -4.44 -1.24 2.81
N LEU A 141 -3.42 -0.62 3.42
CA LEU A 141 -2.49 -1.25 4.36
C LEU A 141 -2.94 -1.15 5.83
N SER A 142 -4.05 -0.49 6.15
CA SER A 142 -4.54 -0.34 7.51
C SER A 142 -5.00 -1.68 8.13
N LYS A 143 -5.30 -1.72 9.41
CA LYS A 143 -6.08 -2.76 10.08
C LYS A 143 -7.57 -2.59 9.77
N GLY A 144 -8.29 -3.70 9.63
CA GLY A 144 -9.75 -3.69 9.40
C GLY A 144 -10.25 -4.82 8.51
N HIS A 145 -11.56 -5.04 8.52
CA HIS A 145 -12.18 -6.05 7.66
C HIS A 145 -12.15 -5.62 6.20
N LEU A 146 -12.04 -6.60 5.32
CA LEU A 146 -11.90 -6.36 3.88
C LEU A 146 -13.12 -5.61 3.30
N GLU A 147 -14.32 -5.95 3.78
CA GLU A 147 -15.55 -5.29 3.38
C GLU A 147 -15.56 -3.80 3.76
N GLU A 148 -15.11 -3.46 4.96
CA GLU A 148 -15.02 -2.07 5.43
C GLU A 148 -14.00 -1.28 4.62
N LYS A 149 -12.82 -1.86 4.38
CA LYS A 149 -11.82 -1.27 3.49
C LYS A 149 -12.39 -0.95 2.12
N TYR A 150 -13.18 -1.84 1.55
CA TYR A 150 -13.82 -1.62 0.26
C TYR A 150 -14.81 -0.47 0.30
N LYS A 151 -15.67 -0.44 1.31
CA LYS A 151 -16.63 0.65 1.50
C LYS A 151 -15.91 2.00 1.59
N TYR A 152 -14.83 2.08 2.36
CA TYR A 152 -14.07 3.31 2.52
C TYR A 152 -13.29 3.73 1.28
N LEU A 153 -12.64 2.79 0.61
CA LEU A 153 -11.92 3.09 -0.64
C LEU A 153 -12.90 3.54 -1.73
N PHE A 154 -14.07 2.90 -1.80
CA PHE A 154 -15.14 3.29 -2.72
C PHE A 154 -15.68 4.68 -2.41
N SER A 155 -15.91 5.01 -1.13
CA SER A 155 -16.40 6.33 -0.73
C SER A 155 -15.41 7.47 -1.05
N GLN A 156 -14.12 7.17 -1.25
CA GLN A 156 -13.16 8.19 -1.72
C GLN A 156 -13.34 8.58 -3.18
N VAL A 157 -14.02 7.78 -4.00
CA VAL A 157 -14.24 8.07 -5.42
C VAL A 157 -15.70 8.25 -5.79
N ALA A 158 -16.63 7.80 -4.94
CA ALA A 158 -18.06 7.92 -5.16
C ALA A 158 -18.52 9.40 -5.16
N SER A 159 -19.50 9.70 -6.01
CA SER A 159 -20.19 11.00 -6.01
C SER A 159 -21.25 11.06 -4.91
N SER A 160 -21.77 12.26 -4.66
CA SER A 160 -22.96 12.48 -3.82
C SER A 160 -24.09 11.52 -4.23
N GLY A 161 -24.43 10.57 -3.36
CA GLY A 161 -25.44 9.54 -3.59
C GLY A 161 -24.94 8.09 -3.73
N ASP A 162 -23.74 7.76 -3.24
CA ASP A 162 -23.15 6.40 -3.26
C ASP A 162 -23.04 5.74 -4.64
N THR A 163 -23.12 6.54 -5.70
CA THR A 163 -22.93 6.08 -7.07
C THR A 163 -21.50 6.33 -7.53
N CYS A 164 -20.92 5.33 -8.18
CA CYS A 164 -19.59 5.39 -8.76
C CYS A 164 -19.68 5.02 -10.23
N ASP A 165 -19.32 5.93 -11.11
CA ASP A 165 -19.23 5.68 -12.54
C ASP A 165 -17.96 4.89 -12.91
N GLN A 166 -17.86 4.49 -14.18
CA GLN A 166 -16.71 3.73 -14.68
C GLN A 166 -15.39 4.52 -14.57
N ARG A 167 -15.43 5.85 -14.64
CA ARG A 167 -14.25 6.71 -14.56
C ARG A 167 -13.72 6.78 -13.13
N GLN A 168 -14.61 6.94 -12.14
CA GLN A 168 -14.32 6.96 -10.71
C GLN A 168 -13.74 5.62 -10.25
N LEU A 169 -14.33 4.50 -10.67
CA LEU A 169 -13.77 3.17 -10.39
C LEU A 169 -12.41 2.98 -11.08
N GLY A 170 -12.26 3.51 -12.30
CA GLY A 170 -10.99 3.55 -13.01
C GLY A 170 -9.89 4.29 -12.25
N LEU A 171 -10.22 5.42 -11.61
CA LEU A 171 -9.30 6.17 -10.77
C LEU A 171 -8.87 5.35 -9.53
N LEU A 172 -9.82 4.75 -8.81
CA LEU A 172 -9.50 3.90 -7.65
C LEU A 172 -8.55 2.76 -8.04
N LEU A 173 -8.87 2.06 -9.13
CA LEU A 173 -8.05 0.97 -9.65
C LEU A 173 -6.66 1.43 -10.08
N HIS A 174 -6.57 2.62 -10.69
CA HIS A 174 -5.31 3.20 -11.11
C HIS A 174 -4.38 3.50 -9.92
N GLU A 175 -4.92 3.96 -8.79
CA GLU A 175 -4.13 4.19 -7.59
C GLU A 175 -3.75 2.88 -6.89
N ALA A 176 -4.70 1.95 -6.76
CA ALA A 176 -4.48 0.68 -6.07
C ALA A 176 -3.45 -0.20 -6.80
N ILE A 177 -3.41 -0.16 -8.14
CA ILE A 177 -2.46 -0.98 -8.90
C ILE A 177 -1.02 -0.48 -8.78
N GLN A 178 -0.78 0.76 -8.33
CA GLN A 178 0.60 1.25 -8.13
C GLN A 178 1.31 0.52 -6.98
N ILE A 179 0.58 0.12 -5.93
CA ILE A 179 1.12 -0.56 -4.75
C ILE A 179 1.88 -1.84 -5.14
N PRO A 180 1.28 -2.82 -5.85
CA PRO A 180 2.00 -4.02 -6.31
C PRO A 180 2.91 -3.76 -7.52
N ARG A 181 2.80 -2.62 -8.21
CA ARG A 181 3.59 -2.30 -9.41
C ARG A 181 4.95 -1.69 -9.08
N HIS A 182 5.21 -1.32 -7.82
CA HIS A 182 6.50 -0.76 -7.41
C HIS A 182 7.67 -1.72 -7.78
N ARG A 183 8.60 -1.19 -8.59
CA ARG A 183 9.17 -1.86 -9.77
C ARG A 183 10.41 -2.74 -9.52
N LYS A 184 10.95 -2.79 -8.30
CA LYS A 184 12.12 -3.65 -7.97
C LYS A 184 11.77 -4.82 -7.05
N ALA A 185 10.89 -4.63 -6.08
CA ALA A 185 10.52 -5.69 -5.14
C ALA A 185 9.44 -6.66 -5.66
N PHE A 186 8.59 -6.22 -6.60
CA PHE A 186 7.41 -6.97 -7.06
C PHE A 186 7.44 -7.33 -8.57
N SER A 187 8.57 -7.11 -9.25
CA SER A 187 8.73 -7.28 -10.71
C SER A 187 8.31 -8.65 -11.25
N ASN A 188 8.43 -9.71 -10.44
CA ASN A 188 8.07 -11.07 -10.83
C ASN A 188 6.58 -11.40 -10.63
N CYS A 189 5.74 -10.47 -10.18
CA CYS A 189 4.35 -10.75 -9.80
C CYS A 189 3.29 -10.39 -10.86
N VAL A 190 3.63 -9.60 -11.87
CA VAL A 190 2.67 -9.11 -12.89
C VAL A 190 3.04 -9.63 -14.28
N SER A 191 2.24 -10.54 -14.85
CA SER A 191 2.43 -11.05 -16.22
C SER A 191 2.22 -9.94 -17.28
N PRO A 192 3.03 -9.83 -18.35
CA PRO A 192 2.93 -8.75 -19.33
C PRO A 192 1.80 -8.86 -20.37
N ARG A 193 1.06 -9.98 -20.44
CA ARG A 193 0.10 -10.22 -21.53
C ARG A 193 -1.32 -10.39 -21.00
N THR A 194 -2.17 -9.38 -21.19
CA THR A 194 -3.63 -9.55 -21.11
C THR A 194 -4.35 -8.68 -22.16
N PRO A 195 -4.98 -9.27 -23.19
CA PRO A 195 -5.74 -8.57 -24.23
C PRO A 195 -7.09 -7.98 -23.78
N ALA A 196 -7.61 -7.00 -24.53
CA ALA A 196 -8.68 -6.06 -24.18
C ALA A 196 -10.05 -6.60 -23.64
N PRO A 197 -10.52 -7.84 -23.90
CA PRO A 197 -11.70 -8.39 -23.21
C PRO A 197 -11.45 -8.69 -21.73
N LEU A 198 -10.17 -8.88 -21.37
CA LEU A 198 -9.75 -9.08 -19.99
C LEU A 198 -9.88 -7.80 -19.17
N LEU A 199 -10.04 -6.60 -19.74
CA LEU A 199 -10.22 -5.37 -18.96
C LEU A 199 -11.54 -5.36 -18.16
N LYS A 200 -12.62 -5.95 -18.71
CA LYS A 200 -13.91 -6.15 -18.01
C LYS A 200 -13.85 -7.27 -16.97
N ILE A 201 -13.14 -8.36 -17.28
CA ILE A 201 -12.88 -9.44 -16.30
C ILE A 201 -11.94 -8.92 -15.19
N MET A 202 -11.02 -8.03 -15.51
CA MET A 202 -10.09 -7.35 -14.62
C MET A 202 -10.76 -6.30 -13.73
N GLN A 203 -11.89 -5.69 -14.11
CA GLN A 203 -12.67 -4.90 -13.14
C GLN A 203 -13.24 -5.80 -12.02
N LYS A 204 -13.58 -7.07 -12.31
CA LYS A 204 -13.93 -8.08 -11.29
C LYS A 204 -12.72 -8.79 -10.66
N ALA A 205 -11.59 -8.87 -11.35
CA ALA A 205 -10.45 -9.72 -10.97
C ALA A 205 -9.17 -8.98 -10.54
N LYS A 206 -8.95 -7.71 -10.90
CA LYS A 206 -7.80 -6.91 -10.42
C LYS A 206 -8.00 -6.38 -9.01
N LEU A 207 -9.24 -6.06 -8.65
CA LEU A 207 -9.61 -5.96 -7.25
C LEU A 207 -9.29 -7.32 -6.60
N ARG A 208 -9.77 -8.46 -7.12
CA ARG A 208 -9.44 -9.77 -6.53
C ARG A 208 -7.97 -10.20 -6.57
N VAL A 209 -7.06 -9.70 -7.41
CA VAL A 209 -5.63 -10.13 -7.35
C VAL A 209 -4.80 -9.19 -6.50
N ALA A 210 -5.03 -7.87 -6.59
CA ALA A 210 -4.47 -6.93 -5.62
C ALA A 210 -5.04 -7.21 -4.22
N LEU A 211 -6.31 -7.61 -4.10
CA LEU A 211 -7.04 -7.84 -2.85
C LEU A 211 -7.23 -9.29 -2.42
N ALA A 212 -7.06 -10.31 -3.27
CA ALA A 212 -6.78 -11.67 -2.76
C ALA A 212 -5.38 -11.72 -2.15
N SER A 213 -4.48 -10.84 -2.60
CA SER A 213 -3.23 -10.61 -1.88
C SER A 213 -3.48 -9.99 -0.49
N PHE A 214 -4.61 -9.30 -0.27
CA PHE A 214 -5.02 -8.79 1.05
C PHE A 214 -5.92 -9.77 1.83
N HIS A 215 -6.72 -10.61 1.17
CA HIS A 215 -7.54 -11.67 1.77
C HIS A 215 -6.68 -12.67 2.54
N PHE A 216 -5.46 -12.96 2.06
CA PHE A 216 -4.54 -13.87 2.74
C PHE A 216 -3.90 -13.30 4.01
N LEU A 217 -4.06 -12.01 4.30
CA LEU A 217 -3.38 -11.35 5.43
C LEU A 217 -4.15 -11.43 6.76
N ASN A 218 -5.45 -11.75 6.71
CA ASN A 218 -6.33 -11.84 7.88
C ASN A 218 -6.78 -13.27 8.24
N ASP A 219 -6.50 -14.28 7.42
CA ASP A 219 -6.86 -15.67 7.73
C ASP A 219 -5.77 -16.37 8.55
N THR A 220 -5.70 -16.05 9.84
CA THR A 220 -4.96 -16.85 10.84
C THR A 220 -5.90 -17.64 11.75
N VAL A 221 -7.08 -18.03 11.28
CA VAL A 221 -7.97 -18.96 11.99
C VAL A 221 -8.68 -19.89 10.98
N MET A 222 -8.16 -21.13 10.88
CA MET A 222 -8.81 -22.43 10.56
C MET A 222 -8.17 -23.28 9.43
N PRO A 223 -8.09 -24.62 9.63
CA PRO A 223 -7.23 -25.52 8.85
C PRO A 223 -7.89 -25.91 7.52
N PHE A 224 -7.20 -25.66 6.41
CA PHE A 224 -7.65 -26.12 5.10
C PHE A 224 -7.18 -27.55 4.83
N ASN A 225 -8.16 -28.47 4.82
CA ASN A 225 -7.98 -29.91 4.61
C ASN A 225 -7.42 -30.21 3.21
N MET A 226 -6.24 -30.83 3.18
CA MET A 226 -5.41 -31.10 2.00
C MET A 226 -5.92 -32.31 1.18
N ARG A 227 -7.17 -32.29 0.69
CA ARG A 227 -7.73 -33.42 -0.12
C ARG A 227 -8.25 -33.09 -1.52
N LYS A 228 -8.16 -31.85 -2.00
CA LYS A 228 -8.67 -31.50 -3.36
C LYS A 228 -7.61 -31.09 -4.40
N TYR A 229 -6.32 -31.26 -4.12
CA TYR A 229 -5.23 -30.94 -5.07
C TYR A 229 -4.50 -32.16 -5.65
N HIS A 230 -5.16 -33.33 -5.72
CA HIS A 230 -4.60 -34.53 -6.37
C HIS A 230 -5.26 -34.96 -7.68
N SER A 231 -6.13 -34.14 -8.28
CA SER A 231 -6.84 -34.52 -9.52
C SER A 231 -6.47 -33.73 -10.78
N TYR A 232 -5.40 -32.93 -10.76
CA TYR A 232 -4.90 -32.24 -11.96
C TYR A 232 -3.40 -32.51 -12.20
N SER A 233 -3.04 -33.79 -12.13
CA SER A 233 -1.82 -34.32 -12.75
C SER A 233 -2.10 -35.77 -13.15
N ARG A 234 -2.87 -35.93 -14.24
CA ARG A 234 -2.95 -37.09 -15.12
C ARG A 234 -4.02 -36.79 -16.16
N HIS A 235 -3.59 -36.20 -17.27
CA HIS A 235 -3.88 -36.57 -18.65
C HIS A 235 -3.29 -35.50 -19.57
#